data_AF-A0A644Y6I9-F1
#
_entry.id   AF-A0A644Y6I9-F1
#
_cell.length_a   1.000
_cell.length_b   1.000
_cell.length_c   1.000
_cell.angle_alpha   90.00
_cell.angle_beta   90.00
_cell.angle_gamma   90.00
#
_symmetry.space_group_name_H-M   'P 1'
#
loop_
_entity.id
_entity.type
_entity.pdbx_description
1 polymer ?
#
loop_
_entity_poly.entity_id
_entity_poly.type
_entity_poly.pdbx_seq_one_letter_code
_entity_poly.pdbx_strand_id
1 'polypeptide(L)'
;MAFSVIYLSMFAIQRGPVPALYGTFVILVLIGTVKYLPFASRSGINAMLQLSKEIEEAGVVLGIPWFKRMFRLVIPIQKSSFISGYLLPFTSCMRELSLFVLLVTPANRVLTTLLFYYNEKGWNQYSNGINLMIVLIVLGINFLVNKLTGASIDKGIGG
;
A
#
# COMPACT_ATOMS: atom_id res chain seq x y z
N MET A 1 8.82 -11.53 9.39
CA MET A 1 10.15 -11.37 10.02
C MET A 1 11.29 -11.57 9.02
N ALA A 2 11.31 -12.63 8.20
CA ALA A 2 12.39 -12.88 7.23
C ALA A 2 12.69 -11.68 6.29
N PHE A 3 11.65 -11.08 5.69
CA PHE A 3 11.83 -9.89 4.85
C PHE A 3 12.41 -8.69 5.61
N SER A 4 11.93 -8.41 6.82
CA SER A 4 12.44 -7.31 7.66
C SER A 4 13.94 -7.46 7.95
N VAL A 5 14.39 -8.68 8.24
CA VAL A 5 15.79 -8.99 8.55
C VAL A 5 16.69 -8.90 7.32
N ILE A 6 16.21 -9.33 6.15
CA ILE A 6 16.92 -9.18 4.87
C ILE A 6 17.10 -7.69 4.53
N TYR A 7 16.09 -6.84 4.76
CA TYR A 7 16.24 -5.39 4.53
C TYR A 7 17.18 -4.74 5.52
N LEU A 8 17.10 -5.12 6.80
CA LEU A 8 18.04 -4.66 7.81
C LEU A 8 19.47 -4.98 7.40
N SER A 9 19.77 -6.21 6.96
CA SER A 9 21.13 -6.58 6.54
C SER A 9 21.60 -5.91 5.24
N MET A 10 20.68 -5.57 4.33
CA MET A 10 21.00 -4.86 3.09
C MET A 10 21.32 -3.37 3.30
N PHE A 11 20.64 -2.71 4.24
CA PHE A 11 20.75 -1.26 4.46
C PHE A 11 21.42 -0.84 5.78
N ALA A 12 21.73 -1.78 6.68
CA ALA A 12 22.53 -1.51 7.88
C ALA A 12 24.03 -1.37 7.59
N ILE A 13 24.50 -1.87 6.44
CA ILE A 13 25.90 -1.79 6.03
C ILE A 13 25.99 -0.83 4.84
N GLN A 14 26.87 0.17 4.93
CA GLN A 14 27.15 1.08 3.82
C GLN A 14 27.75 0.27 2.66
N ARG A 15 26.95 0.00 1.63
CA ARG A 15 27.40 -0.62 0.39
C ARG A 15 27.42 0.42 -0.72
N GLY A 16 28.59 1.02 -0.94
CA GLY A 16 28.84 1.97 -2.03
C GLY A 16 28.39 3.42 -1.73
N PRO A 17 27.95 4.21 -2.74
CA PRO A 17 27.62 5.63 -2.61
C PRO A 17 26.29 5.91 -1.87
N VAL A 18 25.61 4.86 -1.41
CA VAL A 18 24.34 4.97 -0.68
C VAL A 18 24.67 5.13 0.81
N PRO A 19 24.33 6.27 1.45
CA PRO A 19 24.53 6.48 2.88
C PRO A 19 23.77 5.42 3.69
N ALA A 20 24.14 5.23 4.96
CA ALA A 20 23.36 4.44 5.89
C ALA A 20 21.94 5.04 6.02
N LEU A 21 20.99 4.51 5.25
CA LEU A 21 19.59 4.92 5.25
C LEU A 21 18.83 4.45 6.50
N TYR A 22 19.51 3.67 7.35
CA TYR A 22 18.98 3.22 8.62
C TYR A 22 18.64 4.43 9.52
N GLY A 23 17.36 4.55 9.85
CA GLY A 23 16.83 5.59 10.72
C GLY A 23 16.33 6.87 10.04
N THR A 24 16.27 6.93 8.72
CA THR A 24 15.58 8.02 7.98
C THR A 24 14.16 7.62 7.59
N PHE A 25 13.21 8.55 7.51
CA PHE A 25 11.84 8.26 7.04
C PHE A 25 11.81 7.61 5.64
N VAL A 26 12.80 7.91 4.80
CA VAL A 26 12.96 7.36 3.44
C VAL A 26 13.02 5.83 3.42
N ILE A 27 13.68 5.18 4.39
CA ILE A 27 13.75 3.71 4.39
C ILE A 27 12.39 3.07 4.70
N LEU A 28 11.58 3.71 5.54
CA LEU A 28 10.23 3.24 5.86
C LEU A 28 9.34 3.29 4.61
N VAL A 29 9.42 4.38 3.83
CA VAL A 29 8.69 4.53 2.57
C VAL A 29 9.15 3.48 1.56
N LEU A 30 10.47 3.34 1.35
CA LEU A 30 11.03 2.42 0.36
C LEU A 30 10.62 0.98 0.64
N ILE A 31 10.72 0.53 1.89
CA ILE A 31 10.33 -0.83 2.29
C ILE A 31 8.83 -1.04 2.15
N GLY A 32 8.02 -0.03 2.50
CA GLY A 32 6.60 -0.04 2.22
C GLY A 32 6.33 -0.24 0.72
N THR A 33 6.96 0.56 -0.13
CA THR A 33 6.82 0.46 -1.59
C THR A 33 7.18 -0.92 -2.10
N VAL A 34 8.35 -1.46 -1.75
CA VAL A 34 8.80 -2.78 -2.24
C VAL A 34 7.88 -3.90 -1.77
N LYS A 35 7.41 -3.85 -0.53
CA LYS A 35 6.51 -4.88 0.02
C LYS A 35 5.14 -4.87 -0.66
N TYR A 36 4.60 -3.70 -0.98
CA TYR A 36 3.28 -3.55 -1.61
C TYR A 36 3.32 -3.50 -3.14
N LEU A 37 4.51 -3.46 -3.75
CA LEU A 37 4.72 -3.56 -5.20
C LEU A 37 4.06 -4.81 -5.85
N PRO A 38 4.20 -6.05 -5.32
CA PRO A 38 3.54 -7.22 -5.91
C PRO A 38 2.01 -7.09 -5.86
N PHE A 39 1.46 -6.44 -4.84
CA PHE A 39 0.03 -6.18 -4.76
C PHE A 39 -0.43 -5.17 -5.81
N ALA A 40 0.34 -4.09 -6.01
CA ALA A 40 0.08 -3.11 -7.06
C ALA A 40 0.11 -3.76 -8.46
N SER A 41 1.11 -4.62 -8.71
CA SER A 41 1.22 -5.39 -9.95
C SER A 41 -0.01 -6.29 -10.17
N ARG A 42 -0.41 -7.05 -9.14
CA ARG A 42 -1.59 -7.93 -9.21
C ARG A 42 -2.89 -7.15 -9.46
N SER A 43 -3.05 -6.00 -8.80
CA SER A 43 -4.18 -5.10 -9.05
C SER A 43 -4.20 -4.59 -10.49
N GLY A 44 -3.05 -4.23 -11.06
CA GLY A 44 -2.94 -3.78 -12.45
C GLY A 44 -3.28 -4.87 -13.46
N ILE A 45 -2.81 -6.10 -13.23
CA ILE A 45 -3.16 -7.26 -14.07
C ILE A 45 -4.67 -7.52 -14.03
N ASN A 46 -5.29 -7.51 -12.84
CA ASN A 46 -6.73 -7.70 -12.71
C ASN A 46 -7.53 -6.60 -13.41
N ALA A 47 -7.10 -5.34 -13.32
CA ALA A 47 -7.73 -4.24 -14.02
C ALA A 47 -7.64 -4.40 -15.55
N MET A 48 -6.50 -4.89 -16.05
CA MET A 48 -6.30 -5.25 -17.46
C MET A 48 -7.19 -6.40 -17.92
N LEU A 49 -7.33 -7.45 -17.12
CA LEU A 49 -8.20 -8.59 -17.42
C LEU A 49 -9.69 -8.19 -17.48
N GLN A 50 -10.10 -7.18 -16.71
CA GLN A 50 -11.46 -6.65 -16.73
C GLN A 50 -11.74 -5.75 -17.94
N LEU A 51 -10.71 -5.24 -18.61
CA LEU A 51 -10.87 -4.40 -19.80
C LEU A 51 -11.17 -5.29 -21.01
N SER A 52 -12.29 -5.05 -21.70
CA SER A 52 -12.56 -5.75 -22.96
C SER A 52 -11.49 -5.42 -23.99
N LYS A 53 -10.87 -6.46 -24.54
CA LYS A 53 -9.82 -6.37 -25.56
C LYS A 53 -10.28 -5.61 -26.81
N GLU A 54 -11.59 -5.64 -27.07
CA GLU A 54 -12.25 -4.95 -28.19
C GLU A 54 -12.06 -3.43 -28.13
N ILE A 55 -12.04 -2.84 -26.92
CA ILE A 55 -11.86 -1.38 -26.73
C ILE A 55 -10.44 -0.97 -27.14
N GLU A 56 -9.47 -1.84 -26.86
CA GLU A 56 -8.09 -1.61 -27.23
C GLU A 56 -7.86 -1.78 -28.74
N GLU A 57 -8.45 -2.83 -29.34
CA GLU A 57 -8.38 -3.12 -30.77
C GLU A 57 -9.06 -2.02 -31.61
N ALA A 58 -10.21 -1.48 -31.17
CA ALA A 58 -10.84 -0.33 -31.81
C ALA A 58 -9.91 0.90 -31.85
N GLY A 59 -9.13 1.13 -30.80
CA GLY A 59 -8.12 2.19 -30.76
C GLY A 59 -6.95 1.96 -31.71
N VAL A 60 -6.56 0.70 -31.94
CA VAL A 60 -5.56 0.32 -32.97
C VAL A 60 -6.08 0.64 -34.36
N VAL A 61 -7.32 0.24 -34.66
CA VAL A 61 -7.96 0.44 -35.98
C VAL A 61 -8.08 1.93 -36.33
N LEU A 62 -8.36 2.77 -35.33
CA LEU A 62 -8.42 4.22 -35.48
C LEU A 62 -7.05 4.91 -35.60
N GLY A 63 -5.94 4.16 -35.62
CA GLY A 63 -4.58 4.69 -35.74
C GLY A 63 -4.11 5.49 -34.52
N ILE A 64 -4.74 5.31 -33.35
CA ILE A 64 -4.40 6.07 -32.16
C ILE A 64 -3.10 5.51 -31.54
N PRO A 65 -2.08 6.35 -31.26
CA PRO A 65 -0.84 5.89 -30.67
C PRO A 65 -1.05 5.32 -29.26
N TRP A 66 -0.24 4.32 -28.89
CA TRP A 66 -0.37 3.55 -27.65
C TRP A 66 -0.45 4.43 -26.39
N PHE A 67 0.41 5.44 -26.26
CA PHE A 67 0.38 6.36 -25.12
C PHE A 67 -0.97 7.09 -24.99
N LYS A 68 -1.54 7.54 -26.09
CA LYS A 68 -2.82 8.26 -26.08
C LYS A 68 -3.98 7.33 -25.71
N ARG A 69 -3.93 6.06 -26.15
CA ARG A 69 -4.89 5.02 -25.72
C ARG A 69 -4.77 4.70 -24.23
N MET A 70 -3.56 4.54 -23.73
CA MET A 70 -3.29 4.25 -22.33
C MET A 70 -3.89 5.34 -21.42
N PHE A 71 -3.52 6.60 -21.65
CA PHE A 71 -3.95 7.69 -20.77
C PHE A 71 -5.42 8.12 -20.95
N ARG A 72 -5.97 7.99 -22.17
CA ARG A 72 -7.31 8.54 -22.48
C ARG A 72 -8.42 7.49 -22.48
N LEU A 73 -8.11 6.21 -22.65
CA LEU A 73 -9.09 5.13 -22.63
C LEU A 73 -8.87 4.24 -21.40
N VAL A 74 -7.68 3.64 -21.28
CA VAL A 74 -7.40 2.60 -20.28
C VAL A 74 -7.49 3.15 -18.86
N ILE A 75 -6.72 4.20 -18.53
CA ILE A 75 -6.68 4.79 -17.19
C ILE A 75 -8.06 5.23 -16.68
N PRO A 76 -8.87 6.01 -17.42
CA PRO A 76 -10.17 6.48 -16.92
C PRO A 76 -11.19 5.35 -16.75
N ILE A 77 -11.13 4.29 -17.56
CA ILE A 77 -11.99 3.11 -17.42
C ILE A 77 -11.56 2.30 -16.19
N GLN A 78 -10.26 2.09 -16.01
CA GLN A 78 -9.71 1.25 -14.94
C GLN A 78 -9.58 1.96 -13.60
N LYS A 79 -9.80 3.28 -13.52
CA LYS A 79 -9.65 4.05 -12.26
C LYS A 79 -10.41 3.43 -11.08
N SER A 80 -11.60 2.88 -11.33
CA SER A 80 -12.41 2.23 -10.29
C SER A 80 -11.78 0.91 -9.82
N SER A 81 -11.28 0.10 -10.75
CA SER A 81 -10.58 -1.15 -10.46
C SER A 81 -9.25 -0.92 -9.73
N PHE A 82 -8.51 0.14 -10.08
CA PHE A 82 -7.30 0.54 -9.36
C PHE A 82 -7.60 0.97 -7.93
N ILE A 83 -8.62 1.82 -7.71
CA ILE A 83 -8.99 2.28 -6.37
C ILE A 83 -9.43 1.10 -5.49
N SER A 84 -10.23 0.18 -6.05
CA SER A 84 -10.69 -1.02 -5.36
C SER A 84 -9.55 -1.97 -5.02
N GLY A 85 -8.61 -2.18 -5.95
CA GLY A 85 -7.46 -3.05 -5.74
C GLY A 85 -6.37 -2.45 -4.84
N TYR A 86 -6.33 -1.13 -4.67
CA TYR A 86 -5.41 -0.43 -3.77
C TYR A 86 -5.82 -0.48 -2.30
N LEU A 87 -7.12 -0.66 -2.00
CA LEU A 87 -7.65 -0.68 -0.63
C LEU A 87 -7.04 -1.77 0.25
N LEU A 88 -6.99 -3.01 -0.22
CA LEU A 88 -6.47 -4.12 0.58
C LEU A 88 -4.98 -3.92 0.93
N PRO A 89 -4.09 -3.60 -0.02
CA PRO A 89 -2.69 -3.27 0.27
C PRO A 89 -2.54 -2.07 1.22
N PHE A 90 -3.36 -1.03 1.03
CA PHE A 90 -3.32 0.16 1.86
C PHE A 90 -3.69 -0.14 3.32
N THR A 91 -4.78 -0.86 3.55
CA THR A 91 -5.24 -1.25 4.89
C THR A 91 -4.27 -2.23 5.57
N SER A 92 -3.62 -3.08 4.79
CA SER A 92 -2.53 -3.93 5.26
C SER A 92 -1.27 -3.12 5.61
N CYS A 93 -0.96 -2.04 4.88
CA CYS A 93 0.17 -1.15 5.14
C CYS A 93 -0.02 -0.35 6.44
N MET A 94 -1.21 0.22 6.65
CA MET A 94 -1.55 0.98 7.85
C MET A 94 -1.43 0.16 9.14
N ARG A 95 -1.67 -1.16 9.07
CA ARG A 95 -1.58 -2.08 10.21
C ARG A 95 -0.24 -2.80 10.32
N GLU A 96 0.70 -2.48 9.44
CA GLU A 96 1.98 -3.17 9.45
C GLU A 96 2.82 -2.71 10.64
N LEU A 97 3.25 -3.66 11.46
CA LEU A 97 4.11 -3.42 12.61
C LEU A 97 5.46 -4.13 12.45
N SER A 98 5.43 -5.38 12.00
CA SER A 98 6.58 -6.28 11.90
C SER A 98 7.73 -5.75 11.04
N LEU A 99 7.44 -4.94 10.02
CA LEU A 99 8.47 -4.29 9.22
C LEU A 99 8.95 -3.01 9.90
N PHE A 100 8.05 -2.15 10.35
CA PHE A 100 8.44 -0.85 10.88
C PHE A 100 9.12 -0.92 12.25
N VAL A 101 8.75 -1.86 13.12
CA VAL A 101 9.37 -1.96 14.47
C VAL A 101 10.88 -2.26 14.42
N LEU A 102 11.35 -2.97 13.38
CA LEU A 102 12.79 -3.25 13.18
C LEU A 102 13.57 -2.07 12.60
N LEU A 103 12.89 -1.09 12.00
CA LEU A 103 13.51 0.01 11.24
C LEU A 103 13.27 1.39 11.86
N VAL A 104 12.29 1.49 12.76
CA VAL A 104 12.00 2.71 13.51
C VAL A 104 13.12 3.00 14.48
N THR A 105 13.62 4.22 14.38
CA THR A 105 14.46 4.86 15.41
C THR A 105 13.61 5.87 16.17
N PRO A 106 14.05 6.33 17.37
CA PRO A 106 13.31 7.28 18.19
C PRO A 106 12.86 8.56 17.46
N ALA A 107 13.57 8.96 16.39
CA ALA A 107 13.27 10.12 15.56
C ALA A 107 12.13 9.93 14.54
N ASN A 108 11.81 8.70 14.14
CA ASN A 108 10.85 8.40 13.06
C ASN A 108 9.77 7.42 13.52
N ARG A 109 9.05 7.75 14.60
CA ARG A 109 8.03 6.87 15.18
C ARG A 109 6.75 6.87 14.36
N VAL A 110 6.32 5.69 13.94
CA VAL A 110 4.97 5.47 13.37
C VAL A 110 3.99 5.03 14.46
N LEU A 111 2.68 5.26 14.23
CA LEU A 111 1.62 4.94 15.18
C LEU A 111 1.66 3.47 15.66
N THR A 112 1.94 2.53 14.75
CA THR A 112 2.04 1.10 15.08
C THR A 112 3.20 0.78 16.03
N THR A 113 4.36 1.44 15.86
CA THR A 113 5.49 1.28 16.77
C THR A 113 5.26 1.98 18.10
N LEU A 114 4.53 3.10 18.11
CA LEU A 114 4.18 3.80 19.34
C LEU A 114 3.21 2.98 20.21
N LEU A 115 2.24 2.31 19.58
CA LEU A 115 1.36 1.35 20.24
C LEU A 115 2.15 0.25 20.94
N PHE A 116 3.09 -0.37 20.22
CA PHE A 116 3.96 -1.42 20.75
C PHE A 116 4.79 -0.93 21.94
N TYR A 117 5.40 0.25 21.80
CA TYR A 117 6.20 0.88 22.86
C TYR A 117 5.41 1.11 24.16
N TYR A 118 4.15 1.58 24.06
CA TYR A 118 3.30 1.78 25.23
C TYR A 118 2.75 0.47 25.81
N ASN A 119 2.54 -0.53 24.97
CA ASN A 119 2.16 -1.87 25.42
C ASN A 119 3.28 -2.51 26.25
N GLU A 120 4.53 -2.40 25.81
CA GLU A 120 5.69 -2.97 26.51
C GLU A 120 6.01 -2.26 27.82
N LYS A 121 5.68 -0.96 27.92
CA LYS A 121 5.74 -0.19 29.18
C LYS A 121 4.61 -0.53 30.17
N GLY A 122 3.66 -1.40 29.81
CA GLY A 122 2.50 -1.73 30.65
C GLY A 122 1.43 -0.62 30.72
N TRP A 123 1.55 0.42 29.90
CA TRP A 123 0.62 1.55 29.84
C TRP A 123 -0.57 1.23 28.91
N ASN A 124 -1.36 0.25 29.31
CA ASN A 124 -2.45 -0.32 28.50
C ASN A 124 -3.51 0.69 28.08
N GLN A 125 -3.78 1.71 28.91
CA GLN A 125 -4.72 2.79 28.57
C GLN A 125 -4.30 3.58 27.33
N TYR A 126 -3.02 3.94 27.23
CA TYR A 126 -2.47 4.67 26.09
C TYR A 126 -2.36 3.80 24.84
N SER A 127 -1.91 2.54 25.00
CA SER A 127 -1.84 1.59 23.89
C SER A 127 -3.22 1.33 23.26
N ASN A 128 -4.24 1.11 24.10
CA ASN A 128 -5.61 0.91 23.62
C ASN A 128 -6.17 2.15 22.91
N GLY A 129 -5.85 3.35 23.40
CA GLY A 129 -6.24 4.61 22.73
C GLY A 129 -5.63 4.74 21.33
N ILE A 130 -4.35 4.43 21.18
CA ILE A 130 -3.67 4.44 19.87
C ILE A 130 -4.25 3.37 18.95
N ASN A 131 -4.53 2.17 19.48
CA ASN A 131 -5.14 1.10 18.71
C ASN A 131 -6.51 1.53 18.15
N LEU A 132 -7.34 2.14 19.00
CA LEU A 132 -8.67 2.62 18.62
C LEU A 132 -8.57 3.72 17.55
N MET A 133 -7.60 4.63 17.67
CA MET A 133 -7.32 5.64 16.64
C MET A 133 -6.93 5.00 15.29
N ILE A 134 -6.04 4.00 15.28
CA ILE A 134 -5.65 3.28 14.06
C ILE A 134 -6.88 2.61 13.42
N VAL A 135 -7.70 1.93 14.22
CA VAL A 135 -8.93 1.29 13.75
C VAL A 135 -9.90 2.32 13.15
N LEU A 136 -10.12 3.46 13.80
CA LEU A 136 -10.98 4.52 13.29
C LEU A 136 -10.47 5.10 11.97
N ILE A 137 -9.16 5.30 11.82
CA ILE A 137 -8.56 5.78 10.58
C ILE A 137 -8.77 4.75 9.45
N VAL A 138 -8.52 3.47 9.74
CA VAL A 138 -8.70 2.39 8.76
C VAL A 138 -10.17 2.27 8.34
N LEU A 139 -11.11 2.33 9.30
CA LEU A 139 -12.54 2.31 9.02
C LEU A 139 -12.98 3.55 8.24
N GLY A 140 -12.50 4.74 8.61
CA GLY A 140 -12.81 5.99 7.93
C GLY A 140 -12.34 5.98 6.48
N ILE A 141 -11.14 5.47 6.21
CA ILE A 141 -10.61 5.35 4.84
C ILE A 141 -11.38 4.28 4.07
N ASN A 142 -11.65 3.11 4.66
CA ASN A 142 -12.49 2.10 3.99
C ASN A 142 -13.87 2.67 3.63
N PHE A 143 -14.50 3.38 4.57
CA PHE A 143 -15.80 3.99 4.34
C PHE A 143 -15.75 5.05 3.24
N LEU A 144 -14.72 5.92 3.26
CA LEU A 144 -14.53 6.95 2.23
C LEU A 144 -14.32 6.33 0.84
N VAL A 145 -13.49 5.29 0.74
CA VAL A 145 -13.25 4.63 -0.55
C VAL A 145 -14.47 3.85 -1.01
N ASN A 146 -15.19 3.16 -0.12
CA ASN A 146 -16.47 2.52 -0.45
C ASN A 146 -17.49 3.55 -0.97
N LYS A 147 -17.57 4.73 -0.34
CA LYS A 147 -18.46 5.81 -0.77
C LYS A 147 -18.07 6.44 -2.11
N LEU A 148 -16.77 6.61 -2.37
CA LEU A 148 -16.27 7.20 -3.61
C LEU A 148 -16.31 6.24 -4.80
N THR A 149 -16.12 4.94 -4.55
CA THR A 149 -15.97 3.93 -5.60
C THR A 149 -17.29 3.20 -5.88
N GLY A 150 -18.23 3.19 -4.93
CA GLY A 150 -19.47 2.40 -5.04
C GLY A 150 -19.23 0.88 -5.12
N ALA A 151 -17.96 0.47 -5.05
CA ALA A 151 -17.53 -0.91 -5.05
C ALA A 151 -17.76 -1.43 -3.63
N SER A 152 -18.92 -2.04 -3.42
CA SER A 152 -19.05 -2.95 -2.30
C SER A 152 -17.95 -4.00 -2.42
N ILE A 153 -17.15 -4.13 -1.37
CA ILE A 153 -16.18 -5.21 -1.18
C ILE A 153 -16.86 -6.59 -1.30
N ASP A 154 -18.19 -6.64 -1.18
CA ASP A 154 -19.02 -7.83 -1.34
C ASP A 154 -19.09 -8.35 -2.80
N LYS A 155 -18.83 -7.51 -3.83
CA LYS A 155 -18.92 -7.94 -5.24
C LYS A 155 -17.70 -8.71 -5.76
N GLY A 156 -16.59 -8.73 -5.00
CA GLY A 156 -15.36 -9.41 -5.40
C GLY A 156 -15.11 -10.77 -4.72
N ILE A 157 -15.93 -11.13 -3.72
CA ILE A 157 -15.70 -12.30 -2.86
C ILE A 157 -16.84 -13.33 -2.97
N GLY A 158 -17.99 -12.96 -3.54
CA GLY A 158 -19.05 -13.91 -3.90
C GLY A 158 -19.01 -14.22 -5.39
N GLY A 159 -18.52 -15.41 -5.73
CA GLY A 159 -18.80 -16.02 -7.04
C GLY A 159 -20.29 -16.32 -7.24
#